data_AF-A0A1M4VTC6-F1
#
_entry.id   AF-A0A1M4VTC6-F1
#
_cell.length_a   1.000
_cell.length_b   1.000
_cell.length_c   1.000
_cell.angle_alpha   90.00
_cell.angle_beta   90.00
_cell.angle_gamma   90.00
#
_symmetry.space_group_name_H-M   'P 1'
#
loop_
_entity.id
_entity.type
_entity.pdbx_description
1 polymer ?
#
loop_
_entity_poly.entity_id
_entity_poly.type
_entity_poly.pdbx_seq_one_letter_code
_entity_poly.pdbx_strand_id
1 'polypeptide(L)'
;MVILKWLNTQLLKMEWLFNLIKLLVENIFGLRIESRLGGSIHFFIYDVIKIFILLSVLIFAISYIQSFFPPEKTRKILGRYKGITANTFAALLGTVTPFCSCSSIPLFIGFSSAGLPIGVTFSFLISSPLVDLASVILLASIFNWKIAIAYVAVGIILAVVGGTIISKLKLEKYVEPFVFNNPVLDIAQEELTVKDRINFAKEQVLDIIKKVWLYILIGVGIGAAIHNYIPESFISAILGQDKWYSVLVATFVGIPMYADIFGTLPIAEALVMKGVGLGTALSFMMGVTALSLPSMIMLSKVVKKKLLWIFIGIVSLGIIIIGYVFNIFGYLFI
;
A
#
# COMPACT_ATOMS: atom_id res chain seq x y z
N MET A 1 1.19 29.55 4.05
CA MET A 1 1.26 28.52 5.10
C MET A 1 -0.07 28.28 5.84
N VAL A 2 -0.86 29.32 6.17
CA VAL A 2 -2.14 29.16 6.92
C VAL A 2 -3.17 28.29 6.19
N ILE A 3 -3.37 28.50 4.89
CA ILE A 3 -4.34 27.73 4.07
C ILE A 3 -3.96 26.25 3.98
N LEU A 4 -2.67 25.93 3.77
CA LEU A 4 -2.16 24.56 3.76
C LEU A 4 -2.33 23.86 5.11
N LYS A 5 -2.07 24.59 6.22
CA LYS A 5 -2.28 24.07 7.57
C LYS A 5 -3.76 23.79 7.82
N TRP A 6 -4.65 24.70 7.44
CA TRP A 6 -6.09 24.53 7.55
C TRP A 6 -6.60 23.35 6.70
N LEU A 7 -6.14 23.23 5.45
CA LEU A 7 -6.43 22.09 4.56
C LEU A 7 -5.99 20.77 5.18
N ASN A 8 -4.78 20.69 5.71
CA ASN A 8 -4.31 19.48 6.40
C ASN A 8 -5.22 19.15 7.59
N THR A 9 -5.54 20.14 8.41
CA THR A 9 -6.35 19.97 9.61
C THR A 9 -7.79 19.52 9.30
N GLN A 10 -8.43 20.10 8.29
CA GLN A 10 -9.83 19.81 8.00
C GLN A 10 -10.01 18.63 7.05
N LEU A 11 -9.08 18.41 6.12
CA LEU A 11 -9.22 17.43 5.04
C LEU A 11 -8.53 16.11 5.36
N LEU A 12 -7.30 16.15 5.92
CA LEU A 12 -6.54 14.94 6.27
C LEU A 12 -6.77 14.53 7.74
N LYS A 13 -6.68 15.48 8.67
CA LYS A 13 -6.96 15.20 10.09
C LYS A 13 -8.45 15.14 10.41
N MET A 14 -9.33 15.65 9.53
CA MET A 14 -10.79 15.66 9.74
C MET A 14 -11.17 16.08 11.17
N GLU A 15 -10.63 17.21 11.66
CA GLU A 15 -10.93 17.68 13.03
C GLU A 15 -12.44 17.87 13.27
N TRP A 16 -13.19 18.25 12.22
CA TRP A 16 -14.64 18.31 12.28
C TRP A 16 -15.25 16.95 12.67
N LEU A 17 -14.74 15.85 12.12
CA LEU A 17 -15.20 14.49 12.42
C LEU A 17 -14.78 14.07 13.83
N PHE A 18 -13.55 14.41 14.24
CA PHE A 18 -13.07 14.16 15.59
C PHE A 18 -13.99 14.81 16.64
N ASN A 19 -14.32 16.09 16.44
CA ASN A 19 -15.18 16.85 17.34
C ASN A 19 -16.62 16.36 17.32
N LEU A 20 -17.15 15.99 16.15
CA LEU A 20 -18.49 15.41 16.02
C LEU A 20 -18.62 14.11 16.83
N ILE A 21 -17.63 13.23 16.69
CA ILE A 21 -17.62 11.94 17.39
C ILE A 21 -17.35 12.14 18.88
N LYS A 22 -16.58 13.17 19.25
CA LYS A 22 -16.43 13.56 20.65
C LYS A 22 -17.76 13.92 21.29
N LEU A 23 -18.54 14.79 20.63
CA LEU A 23 -19.87 15.15 21.09
C LEU A 23 -20.80 13.93 21.17
N LEU A 24 -20.70 13.01 20.22
CA LEU A 24 -21.46 11.75 20.24
C LEU A 24 -21.09 10.90 21.46
N VAL A 25 -19.81 10.68 21.72
CA VAL A 25 -19.34 9.82 22.83
C VAL A 25 -19.63 10.44 24.20
N GLU A 26 -19.40 11.74 24.35
CA GLU A 26 -19.60 12.43 25.63
C GLU A 26 -21.09 12.67 25.93
N ASN A 27 -21.88 13.10 24.95
CA ASN A 27 -23.27 13.53 25.20
C ASN A 27 -24.30 12.42 24.98
N ILE A 28 -24.05 11.46 24.09
CA ILE A 28 -25.01 10.37 23.81
C ILE A 28 -24.64 9.12 24.61
N PHE A 29 -23.37 8.72 24.60
CA PHE A 29 -22.93 7.56 25.39
C PHE A 29 -22.58 7.88 26.84
N GLY A 30 -22.46 9.17 27.21
CA GLY A 30 -22.15 9.58 28.58
C GLY A 30 -20.73 9.20 29.04
N LEU A 31 -19.83 8.88 28.10
CA LEU A 31 -18.48 8.42 28.40
C LEU A 31 -17.48 9.55 28.20
N ARG A 32 -16.61 9.74 29.19
CA ARG A 32 -15.50 10.69 29.10
C ARG A 32 -14.41 10.14 28.19
N ILE A 33 -13.92 10.92 27.23
CA ILE A 33 -12.84 10.50 26.32
C ILE A 33 -11.53 10.23 27.06
N GLU A 34 -11.33 10.86 28.21
CA GLU A 34 -10.15 10.64 29.05
C GLU A 34 -10.18 9.25 29.73
N SER A 35 -11.35 8.60 29.77
CA SER A 35 -11.45 7.23 30.26
C SER A 35 -10.98 6.24 29.20
N ARG A 36 -10.40 5.11 29.62
CA ARG A 36 -9.93 4.06 28.70
C ARG A 36 -11.03 3.61 27.72
N LEU A 37 -12.24 3.40 28.24
CA LEU A 37 -13.39 2.95 27.45
C LEU A 37 -13.89 4.04 26.49
N GLY A 38 -14.07 5.27 26.98
CA GLY A 38 -14.53 6.39 26.16
C GLY A 38 -13.53 6.75 25.06
N GLY A 39 -12.24 6.77 25.37
CA GLY A 39 -11.17 7.00 24.38
C GLY A 39 -11.11 5.89 23.33
N SER A 40 -11.23 4.61 23.71
CA SER A 40 -11.25 3.50 22.76
C SER A 40 -12.47 3.52 21.84
N ILE A 41 -13.66 3.85 22.35
CA ILE A 41 -14.88 3.96 21.55
C ILE A 41 -14.80 5.15 20.59
N HIS A 42 -14.32 6.30 21.08
CA HIS A 42 -14.10 7.48 20.25
C HIS A 42 -13.13 7.18 19.11
N PHE A 43 -11.96 6.61 19.42
CA PHE A 43 -10.97 6.18 18.45
C PHE A 43 -11.57 5.21 17.43
N PHE A 44 -12.29 4.18 17.89
CA PHE A 44 -12.91 3.21 16.98
C PHE A 44 -13.85 3.87 15.97
N ILE A 45 -14.82 4.67 16.43
CA ILE A 45 -15.82 5.28 15.55
C ILE A 45 -15.17 6.29 14.61
N TYR A 46 -14.23 7.09 15.14
CA TYR A 46 -13.51 8.11 14.38
C TYR A 46 -12.65 7.49 13.28
N ASP A 47 -11.81 6.52 13.62
CA ASP A 47 -10.93 5.88 12.65
C ASP A 47 -11.70 5.04 11.63
N VAL A 48 -12.77 4.34 12.03
CA VAL A 48 -13.63 3.60 11.08
C VAL A 48 -14.22 4.55 10.03
N ILE A 49 -14.90 5.62 10.45
CA ILE A 49 -15.55 6.56 9.51
C ILE A 49 -14.50 7.26 8.65
N LYS A 50 -13.41 7.72 9.27
CA LYS A 50 -12.31 8.40 8.58
C LYS A 50 -11.69 7.51 7.50
N ILE A 51 -11.37 6.26 7.83
CA ILE A 51 -10.78 5.31 6.88
C ILE A 51 -11.74 5.06 5.71
N PHE A 52 -13.03 4.85 5.96
CA PHE A 52 -13.99 4.64 4.85
C PHE A 52 -14.11 5.85 3.93
N ILE A 53 -14.16 7.07 4.48
CA ILE A 53 -14.19 8.30 3.67
C ILE A 53 -12.91 8.43 2.84
N LEU A 54 -11.75 8.33 3.50
CA LEU A 54 -10.45 8.47 2.85
C LEU A 54 -10.27 7.43 1.74
N LEU A 55 -10.55 6.17 2.05
CA LEU A 55 -10.45 5.04 1.13
C LEU A 55 -11.40 5.22 -0.07
N SER A 56 -12.65 5.66 0.15
CA SER A 56 -13.62 5.89 -0.93
C SER A 56 -13.14 6.97 -1.90
N VAL A 57 -12.70 8.11 -1.38
CA VAL A 57 -12.23 9.25 -2.19
C VAL A 57 -10.97 8.86 -2.95
N LEU A 58 -10.04 8.18 -2.28
CA LEU A 58 -8.78 7.73 -2.86
C LEU A 58 -9.03 6.73 -4.01
N ILE A 59 -9.82 5.67 -3.76
CA ILE A 59 -10.15 4.66 -4.78
C ILE A 59 -10.88 5.31 -5.95
N PHE A 60 -11.83 6.22 -5.69
CA PHE A 60 -12.55 6.92 -6.75
C PHE A 60 -11.59 7.71 -7.64
N ALA A 61 -10.74 8.55 -7.03
CA ALA A 61 -9.78 9.38 -7.77
C ALA A 61 -8.82 8.52 -8.60
N ILE A 62 -8.26 7.46 -8.00
CA ILE A 62 -7.34 6.54 -8.66
C ILE A 62 -8.05 5.81 -9.81
N SER A 63 -9.24 5.26 -9.58
CA SER A 63 -9.98 4.50 -10.61
C SER A 63 -10.42 5.41 -11.75
N TYR A 64 -10.77 6.65 -11.45
CA TYR A 64 -11.05 7.67 -12.46
C TYR A 64 -9.81 7.96 -13.31
N ILE A 65 -8.64 8.17 -12.69
CA ILE A 65 -7.36 8.35 -13.41
C ILE A 65 -7.01 7.09 -14.22
N GLN A 66 -7.16 5.90 -13.64
CA GLN A 66 -6.89 4.61 -14.27
C GLN A 66 -7.69 4.43 -15.56
N SER A 67 -8.93 4.92 -15.60
CA SER A 67 -9.77 4.85 -16.80
C SER A 67 -9.09 5.49 -18.02
N PHE A 68 -8.15 6.43 -17.84
CA PHE A 68 -7.39 7.08 -18.92
C PHE A 68 -6.17 6.28 -19.39
N PHE A 69 -5.75 5.24 -18.66
CA PHE A 69 -4.56 4.43 -18.94
C PHE A 69 -4.92 2.98 -19.28
N PRO A 70 -5.50 2.72 -20.47
CA PRO A 70 -5.81 1.35 -20.89
C PRO A 70 -4.54 0.50 -21.05
N PRO A 71 -4.58 -0.79 -20.66
CA PRO A 71 -3.47 -1.74 -20.78
C PRO A 71 -2.80 -1.82 -22.15
N GLU A 72 -3.56 -1.60 -23.23
CA GLU A 72 -3.14 -1.68 -24.63
C GLU A 72 -2.20 -0.53 -25.01
N LYS A 73 -2.49 0.69 -24.53
CA LYS A 73 -1.60 1.85 -24.72
C LYS A 73 -0.28 1.60 -24.00
N THR A 74 -0.37 1.07 -22.78
CA THR A 74 0.81 0.67 -21.99
C THR A 74 1.61 -0.43 -22.68
N ARG A 75 0.96 -1.45 -23.28
CA ARG A 75 1.60 -2.47 -24.12
C ARG A 75 2.34 -1.84 -25.31
N LYS A 76 1.71 -0.90 -26.02
CA LYS A 76 2.33 -0.27 -27.21
C LYS A 76 3.61 0.50 -26.86
N ILE A 77 3.70 1.02 -25.63
CA ILE A 77 4.88 1.73 -25.11
C ILE A 77 5.90 0.73 -24.56
N LEU A 78 5.52 -0.08 -23.57
CA LEU A 78 6.41 -1.00 -22.85
C LEU A 78 6.88 -2.18 -23.69
N GLY A 79 6.05 -2.66 -24.62
CA GLY A 79 6.36 -3.79 -25.51
C GLY A 79 7.49 -3.52 -26.50
N ARG A 80 7.93 -2.25 -26.65
CA ARG A 80 9.13 -1.88 -27.42
C ARG A 80 10.42 -2.23 -26.68
N TYR A 81 10.37 -2.37 -25.35
CA TYR A 81 11.50 -2.67 -24.50
C TYR A 81 11.48 -4.15 -24.10
N LYS A 82 12.65 -4.70 -23.74
CA LYS A 82 12.80 -6.12 -23.38
C LYS A 82 13.67 -6.31 -22.14
N GLY A 83 13.37 -7.35 -21.36
CA GLY A 83 14.16 -7.72 -20.18
C GLY A 83 14.18 -6.63 -19.12
N ILE A 84 15.36 -6.31 -18.60
CA ILE A 84 15.54 -5.38 -17.48
C ILE A 84 15.01 -3.98 -17.81
N THR A 85 15.20 -3.48 -19.03
CA THR A 85 14.73 -2.14 -19.40
C THR A 85 13.20 -2.04 -19.35
N ALA A 86 12.50 -3.08 -19.81
CA ALA A 86 11.05 -3.16 -19.70
C ALA A 86 10.59 -3.20 -18.23
N ASN A 87 11.29 -3.98 -17.40
CA ASN A 87 11.01 -4.04 -15.95
C ASN A 87 11.22 -2.69 -15.27
N THR A 88 12.27 -1.93 -15.63
CA THR A 88 12.51 -0.58 -15.12
C THR A 88 11.39 0.37 -15.51
N PHE A 89 10.98 0.40 -16.79
CA PHE A 89 9.86 1.25 -17.21
C PHE A 89 8.54 0.86 -16.53
N ALA A 90 8.30 -0.43 -16.28
CA ALA A 90 7.12 -0.89 -15.57
C ALA A 90 7.14 -0.52 -14.08
N ALA A 91 8.30 -0.60 -13.42
CA ALA A 91 8.46 -0.13 -12.04
C ALA A 91 8.27 1.39 -11.95
N LEU A 92 8.85 2.16 -12.88
CA LEU A 92 8.65 3.61 -12.95
C LEU A 92 7.19 3.97 -13.21
N LEU A 93 6.51 3.25 -14.11
CA LEU A 93 5.08 3.42 -14.31
C LEU A 93 4.31 3.18 -13.01
N GLY A 94 4.62 2.08 -12.32
CA GLY A 94 4.09 1.77 -10.99
C GLY A 94 4.31 2.90 -9.99
N THR A 95 5.49 3.55 -10.03
CA THR A 95 5.84 4.66 -9.15
C THR A 95 5.05 5.93 -9.40
N VAL A 96 4.78 6.23 -10.68
CA VAL A 96 3.99 7.40 -11.08
C VAL A 96 2.50 7.18 -10.84
N THR A 97 2.05 5.92 -10.85
CA THR A 97 0.65 5.58 -10.68
C THR A 97 0.32 5.26 -9.23
N PRO A 98 -0.56 6.01 -8.56
CA PRO A 98 -0.90 5.77 -7.15
C PRO A 98 -1.86 4.58 -7.01
N PHE A 99 -1.50 3.40 -7.51
CA PHE A 99 -2.34 2.20 -7.40
C PHE A 99 -2.05 1.45 -6.11
N CYS A 100 -3.07 1.25 -5.29
CA CYS A 100 -2.97 0.34 -4.17
C CYS A 100 -2.85 -1.12 -4.66
N SER A 101 -2.33 -1.99 -3.80
CA SER A 101 -2.07 -3.40 -4.10
C SER A 101 -3.30 -4.16 -4.64
N CYS A 102 -4.51 -3.76 -4.25
CA CYS A 102 -5.76 -4.33 -4.73
C CYS A 102 -6.10 -3.92 -6.18
N SER A 103 -5.77 -2.69 -6.57
CA SER A 103 -6.00 -2.16 -7.93
C SER A 103 -4.92 -2.58 -8.93
N SER A 104 -3.74 -2.96 -8.42
CA SER A 104 -2.64 -3.48 -9.25
C SER A 104 -2.93 -4.87 -9.84
N ILE A 105 -3.83 -5.67 -9.25
CA ILE A 105 -4.19 -7.01 -9.76
C ILE A 105 -5.00 -6.93 -11.08
N PRO A 106 -6.08 -6.13 -11.20
CA PRO A 106 -6.73 -5.90 -12.49
C PRO A 106 -5.77 -5.42 -13.59
N LEU A 107 -4.81 -4.55 -13.24
CA LEU A 107 -3.80 -4.08 -14.20
C LEU A 107 -2.79 -5.18 -14.56
N PHE A 108 -2.40 -6.02 -13.60
CA PHE A 108 -1.62 -7.21 -13.87
C PHE A 108 -2.33 -8.12 -14.87
N ILE A 109 -3.63 -8.36 -14.69
CA ILE A 109 -4.44 -9.13 -15.65
C ILE A 109 -4.42 -8.43 -17.01
N GLY A 110 -4.79 -7.15 -17.06
CA GLY A 110 -4.82 -6.38 -18.31
C GLY A 110 -3.49 -6.36 -19.07
N PHE A 111 -2.36 -6.13 -18.39
CA PHE A 111 -1.04 -6.16 -19.01
C PHE A 111 -0.65 -7.57 -19.50
N SER A 112 -1.01 -8.60 -18.73
CA SER A 112 -0.69 -9.99 -19.08
C SER A 112 -1.57 -10.51 -20.23
N SER A 113 -2.86 -10.16 -20.26
CA SER A 113 -3.77 -10.38 -21.40
C SER A 113 -3.29 -9.60 -22.63
N ALA A 114 -2.80 -8.38 -22.43
CA ALA A 114 -2.13 -7.60 -23.46
C ALA A 114 -0.71 -8.11 -23.77
N GLY A 115 -0.34 -9.33 -23.40
CA GLY A 115 0.89 -9.99 -23.87
C GLY A 115 2.21 -9.38 -23.40
N LEU A 116 2.22 -8.54 -22.35
CA LEU A 116 3.48 -8.14 -21.72
C LEU A 116 4.11 -9.36 -21.01
N PRO A 117 5.45 -9.49 -20.99
CA PRO A 117 6.11 -10.52 -20.21
C PRO A 117 5.75 -10.43 -18.73
N ILE A 118 5.55 -11.57 -18.07
CA ILE A 118 5.13 -11.62 -16.66
C ILE A 118 6.13 -10.92 -15.72
N GLY A 119 7.43 -10.94 -16.03
CA GLY A 119 8.40 -10.17 -15.24
C GLY A 119 8.10 -8.67 -15.20
N VAL A 120 7.64 -8.11 -16.33
CA VAL A 120 7.30 -6.69 -16.47
C VAL A 120 6.04 -6.37 -15.64
N THR A 121 5.03 -7.24 -15.71
CA THR A 121 3.79 -7.06 -14.94
C THR A 121 4.02 -7.21 -13.44
N PHE A 122 4.91 -8.11 -13.01
CA PHE A 122 5.32 -8.22 -11.60
C PHE A 122 6.19 -7.04 -11.13
N SER A 123 7.08 -6.50 -11.95
CA SER A 123 7.81 -5.26 -11.59
C SER A 123 6.85 -4.11 -11.32
N PHE A 124 5.82 -3.95 -12.15
CA PHE A 124 4.75 -2.98 -11.88
C PHE A 124 3.96 -3.31 -10.60
N LEU A 125 3.57 -4.58 -10.41
CA LEU A 125 2.79 -5.03 -9.26
C LEU A 125 3.53 -4.85 -7.93
N ILE A 126 4.86 -5.03 -7.91
CA ILE A 126 5.69 -4.78 -6.72
C ILE A 126 5.84 -3.28 -6.48
N SER A 127 6.13 -2.50 -7.53
CA SER A 127 6.43 -1.07 -7.36
C SER A 127 5.20 -0.25 -6.98
N SER A 128 4.04 -0.52 -7.57
CA SER A 128 2.84 0.33 -7.44
C SER A 128 2.37 0.56 -6.00
N PRO A 129 2.25 -0.45 -5.12
CA PRO A 129 1.88 -0.23 -3.73
C PRO A 129 3.05 0.20 -2.84
N LEU A 130 4.29 -0.02 -3.29
CA LEU A 130 5.49 0.12 -2.47
C LEU A 130 6.09 1.52 -2.59
N VAL A 131 6.12 2.07 -3.81
CA VAL A 131 6.58 3.42 -4.11
C VAL A 131 5.51 4.09 -4.95
N ASP A 132 4.88 5.14 -4.44
CA ASP A 132 4.02 6.01 -5.22
C ASP A 132 4.28 7.48 -4.89
N LEU A 133 3.94 8.39 -5.81
CA LEU A 133 4.24 9.81 -5.67
C LEU A 133 3.70 10.43 -4.37
N ALA A 134 2.50 10.03 -3.93
CA ALA A 134 1.92 10.58 -2.71
C ALA A 134 2.68 10.07 -1.47
N SER A 135 3.04 8.79 -1.45
CA SER A 135 3.91 8.21 -0.42
C SER A 135 5.27 8.88 -0.33
N VAL A 136 5.88 9.22 -1.47
CA VAL A 136 7.18 9.90 -1.50
C VAL A 136 7.09 11.29 -0.88
N ILE A 137 6.04 12.04 -1.20
CA ILE A 137 5.81 13.38 -0.63
C ILE A 137 5.62 13.29 0.89
N LEU A 138 4.85 12.30 1.35
CA LEU A 138 4.60 12.12 2.78
C LEU A 138 5.85 11.64 3.53
N LEU A 139 6.58 10.66 2.99
CA LEU A 139 7.87 10.22 3.51
C LEU A 139 8.84 11.38 3.61
N ALA A 140 8.92 12.22 2.57
CA ALA A 140 9.78 13.39 2.57
C ALA A 140 9.37 14.42 3.64
N SER A 141 8.07 14.59 3.86
CA SER A 141 7.54 15.50 4.87
C SER A 141 7.82 15.04 6.30
N ILE A 142 7.88 13.73 6.55
CA ILE A 142 8.06 13.16 7.88
C ILE A 142 9.53 12.88 8.18
N PHE A 143 10.22 12.18 7.28
CA PHE A 143 11.59 11.71 7.51
C PHE A 143 12.66 12.57 6.86
N ASN A 144 12.35 13.36 5.82
CA ASN A 144 13.22 14.15 4.94
C ASN A 144 13.36 13.61 3.50
N TRP A 145 13.75 14.50 2.58
CA TRP A 145 13.91 14.19 1.16
C TRP A 145 15.00 13.15 0.85
N LYS A 146 16.08 13.10 1.65
CA LYS A 146 17.16 12.14 1.42
C LYS A 146 16.65 10.71 1.64
N ILE A 147 15.89 10.49 2.72
CA ILE A 147 15.27 9.20 3.05
C ILE A 147 14.22 8.83 2.00
N ALA A 148 13.36 9.78 1.61
CA ALA A 148 12.33 9.53 0.61
C ALA A 148 12.93 9.11 -0.75
N ILE A 149 13.97 9.80 -1.23
CA ILE A 149 14.64 9.47 -2.50
C ILE A 149 15.35 8.11 -2.40
N ALA A 150 16.04 7.83 -1.29
CA ALA A 150 16.65 6.53 -1.07
C ALA A 150 15.60 5.40 -1.07
N TYR A 151 14.46 5.62 -0.43
CA TYR A 151 13.35 4.68 -0.37
C TYR A 151 12.79 4.37 -1.77
N VAL A 152 12.58 5.41 -2.59
CA VAL A 152 12.17 5.26 -4.00
C VAL A 152 13.19 4.42 -4.77
N ALA A 153 14.47 4.75 -4.65
CA ALA A 153 15.53 4.04 -5.37
C ALA A 153 15.55 2.56 -5.02
N VAL A 154 15.55 2.21 -3.73
CA VAL A 154 15.58 0.80 -3.31
C VAL A 154 14.28 0.06 -3.66
N GLY A 155 13.13 0.75 -3.63
CA GLY A 155 11.85 0.17 -3.97
C GLY A 155 11.76 -0.16 -5.47
N ILE A 156 12.24 0.74 -6.33
CA ILE A 156 12.36 0.48 -7.77
C ILE A 156 13.36 -0.66 -8.01
N ILE A 157 14.51 -0.68 -7.33
CA ILE A 157 15.48 -1.78 -7.45
C ILE A 157 14.82 -3.11 -7.09
N LEU A 158 14.09 -3.18 -5.97
CA LEU A 158 13.37 -4.38 -5.56
C LEU A 158 12.34 -4.81 -6.62
N ALA A 159 11.56 -3.89 -7.16
CA ALA A 159 10.59 -4.17 -8.21
C ALA A 159 11.25 -4.73 -9.48
N VAL A 160 12.35 -4.10 -9.94
CA VAL A 160 13.08 -4.53 -11.15
C VAL A 160 13.75 -5.88 -10.92
N VAL A 161 14.43 -6.07 -9.79
CA VAL A 161 15.09 -7.34 -9.45
C VAL A 161 14.06 -8.44 -9.29
N GLY A 162 12.98 -8.21 -8.55
CA GLY A 162 11.92 -9.18 -8.32
C GLY A 162 11.24 -9.64 -9.61
N GLY A 163 10.83 -8.70 -10.47
CA GLY A 163 10.26 -9.04 -11.78
C GLY A 163 11.26 -9.75 -12.70
N THR A 164 12.54 -9.38 -12.65
CA THR A 164 13.60 -10.05 -13.42
C THR A 164 13.82 -11.49 -12.94
N ILE A 165 13.82 -11.73 -11.62
CA ILE A 165 13.94 -13.08 -11.05
C ILE A 165 12.75 -13.93 -11.48
N ILE A 166 11.53 -13.40 -11.41
CA ILE A 166 10.31 -14.11 -11.82
C ILE A 166 10.38 -14.53 -13.29
N SER A 167 10.84 -13.64 -14.17
CA SER A 167 11.01 -13.95 -15.61
C SER A 167 12.14 -14.96 -15.86
N LYS A 168 13.28 -14.83 -15.18
CA LYS A 168 14.39 -15.79 -15.31
C LYS A 168 14.02 -17.20 -14.85
N LEU A 169 13.21 -17.31 -13.81
CA LEU A 169 12.69 -18.58 -13.29
C LEU A 169 11.59 -19.19 -14.18
N LYS A 170 11.21 -18.51 -15.27
CA LYS A 170 10.18 -18.94 -16.22
C LYS A 170 8.88 -19.34 -15.53
N LEU A 171 8.41 -18.49 -14.63
CA LEU A 171 7.23 -18.76 -13.80
C LEU A 171 5.91 -18.44 -14.51
N GLU A 172 5.94 -18.05 -15.80
CA GLU A 172 4.75 -17.70 -16.59
C GLU A 172 3.72 -18.84 -16.59
N LYS A 173 4.18 -20.10 -16.58
CA LYS A 173 3.33 -21.31 -16.53
C LYS A 173 2.48 -21.45 -15.26
N TYR A 174 2.80 -20.66 -14.22
CA TYR A 174 2.07 -20.63 -12.96
C TYR A 174 1.09 -19.46 -12.85
N VAL A 175 0.94 -18.66 -13.91
CA VAL A 175 -0.17 -17.72 -14.04
C VAL A 175 -1.39 -18.49 -14.53
N GLU A 176 -2.58 -18.13 -14.04
CA GLU A 176 -3.81 -18.82 -14.42
C GLU A 176 -4.15 -18.60 -15.91
N PRO A 177 -4.60 -19.61 -16.66
CA PRO A 177 -4.79 -19.50 -18.12
C PRO A 177 -5.76 -18.39 -18.53
N PHE A 178 -6.81 -18.14 -17.74
CA PHE A 178 -7.80 -17.10 -18.03
C PHE A 178 -7.20 -15.69 -18.03
N VAL A 179 -6.04 -15.50 -17.37
CA VAL A 179 -5.33 -14.22 -17.34
C VAL A 179 -4.76 -13.88 -18.73
N PHE A 180 -4.37 -14.88 -19.52
CA PHE A 180 -3.87 -14.67 -20.89
C PHE A 180 -5.00 -14.64 -21.91
N ASN A 181 -6.06 -15.41 -21.68
CA ASN A 181 -7.17 -15.61 -22.62
C ASN A 181 -8.33 -14.63 -22.42
N ASN A 182 -8.12 -13.53 -21.70
CA ASN A 182 -9.17 -12.55 -21.49
C ASN A 182 -9.38 -11.77 -22.81
N PRO A 183 -10.59 -11.77 -23.40
CA PRO A 183 -10.88 -11.11 -24.68
C PRO A 183 -10.97 -9.58 -24.52
N VAL A 184 -10.06 -8.98 -23.76
CA VAL A 184 -9.89 -7.52 -23.72
C VAL A 184 -9.28 -7.02 -25.05
N LEU A 185 -8.66 -7.93 -25.82
CA LEU A 185 -8.01 -7.62 -27.11
C LEU A 185 -8.98 -7.33 -28.27
N ASP A 186 -10.25 -7.75 -28.20
CA ASP A 186 -11.21 -7.64 -29.32
C ASP A 186 -12.40 -6.71 -29.07
N ILE A 187 -12.47 -6.05 -27.91
CA ILE A 187 -13.46 -5.01 -27.70
C ILE A 187 -12.86 -3.74 -28.27
N ALA A 188 -13.42 -3.24 -29.39
CA ALA A 188 -13.15 -1.88 -29.84
C ALA A 188 -13.28 -0.97 -28.60
N GLN A 189 -12.18 -0.31 -28.20
CA GLN A 189 -12.22 0.62 -27.08
C GLN A 189 -13.16 1.75 -27.49
N GLU A 190 -14.43 1.63 -27.14
CA GLU A 190 -15.30 2.78 -27.04
C GLU A 190 -14.61 3.72 -26.05
N GLU A 191 -14.29 4.93 -26.51
CA GLU A 191 -13.72 5.94 -25.63
C GLU A 191 -14.74 6.17 -24.52
N LEU A 192 -14.44 5.66 -23.31
CA LEU A 192 -15.31 5.81 -22.16
C LEU A 192 -15.68 7.29 -22.02
N THR A 193 -16.98 7.58 -22.02
CA THR A 193 -17.47 8.94 -21.78
C THR A 193 -17.16 9.34 -20.33
N VAL A 194 -17.22 10.62 -20.02
CA VAL A 194 -17.02 11.10 -18.63
C VAL A 194 -17.97 10.38 -17.67
N LYS A 195 -19.20 10.07 -18.10
CA LYS A 195 -20.19 9.35 -17.30
C LYS A 195 -19.76 7.91 -17.04
N ASP A 196 -19.25 7.22 -18.06
CA ASP A 196 -18.79 5.83 -17.93
C ASP A 196 -17.59 5.73 -17.00
N ARG A 197 -16.68 6.71 -17.05
CA ARG A 197 -15.52 6.80 -16.15
C ARG A 197 -15.92 7.00 -14.69
N ILE A 198 -16.91 7.88 -14.46
CA ILE A 198 -17.47 8.10 -13.11
C ILE A 198 -18.15 6.83 -12.60
N ASN A 199 -18.92 6.15 -13.45
CA ASN A 199 -19.60 4.90 -13.09
C ASN A 199 -18.58 3.80 -12.76
N PHE A 200 -17.57 3.61 -13.61
CA PHE A 200 -16.45 2.70 -13.36
C PHE A 200 -15.77 2.97 -12.01
N ALA A 201 -15.46 4.24 -11.72
CA ALA A 201 -14.83 4.61 -10.46
C ALA A 201 -15.74 4.34 -9.24
N LYS A 202 -17.06 4.56 -9.35
CA LYS A 202 -18.03 4.25 -8.29
C LYS A 202 -18.15 2.74 -8.05
N GLU A 203 -18.20 1.94 -9.11
CA GLU A 203 -18.25 0.48 -9.02
C GLU A 203 -17.01 -0.07 -8.31
N GLN A 204 -15.83 0.44 -8.67
CA GLN A 204 -14.57 0.08 -8.02
C GLN A 204 -14.56 0.40 -6.51
N VAL A 205 -15.08 1.57 -6.11
CA VAL A 205 -15.24 1.92 -4.69
C VAL A 205 -16.13 0.91 -3.97
N LEU A 206 -17.31 0.63 -4.52
CA LEU A 206 -18.26 -0.30 -3.91
C LEU A 206 -17.68 -1.71 -3.79
N ASP A 207 -17.02 -2.20 -4.83
CA ASP A 207 -16.44 -3.53 -4.87
C ASP A 207 -15.30 -3.71 -3.87
N ILE A 208 -14.42 -2.71 -3.74
CA ILE A 208 -13.33 -2.77 -2.76
C ILE A 208 -13.90 -2.67 -1.35
N ILE A 209 -14.79 -1.71 -1.07
CA ILE A 209 -15.40 -1.56 0.26
C ILE A 209 -16.11 -2.85 0.69
N LYS A 210 -16.91 -3.47 -0.19
CA LYS A 210 -17.58 -4.76 0.10
C LYS A 210 -16.61 -5.89 0.43
N LYS A 211 -15.39 -5.87 -0.10
CA LYS A 211 -14.36 -6.88 0.19
C LYS A 211 -13.61 -6.60 1.49
N VAL A 212 -13.43 -5.33 1.86
CA VAL A 212 -12.50 -4.96 2.94
C VAL A 212 -13.16 -4.46 4.22
N TRP A 213 -14.45 -4.11 4.19
CA TRP A 213 -15.13 -3.46 5.33
C TRP A 213 -15.01 -4.25 6.64
N LEU A 214 -15.18 -5.58 6.59
CA LEU A 214 -15.10 -6.42 7.78
C LEU A 214 -13.68 -6.44 8.36
N TYR A 215 -12.66 -6.47 7.50
CA TYR A 215 -11.26 -6.41 7.92
C TYR A 215 -10.90 -5.06 8.54
N ILE A 216 -11.43 -3.95 7.99
CA ILE A 216 -11.26 -2.62 8.58
C ILE A 216 -11.90 -2.58 9.96
N LEU A 217 -13.14 -3.05 10.12
CA LEU A 217 -13.82 -3.07 11.42
C LEU A 217 -13.06 -3.93 12.45
N ILE A 218 -12.59 -5.10 12.06
CA ILE A 218 -11.81 -5.97 12.95
C ILE A 218 -10.47 -5.31 13.29
N GLY A 219 -9.74 -4.80 12.30
CA GLY A 219 -8.43 -4.18 12.47
C GLY A 219 -8.47 -2.93 13.34
N VAL A 220 -9.41 -2.02 13.07
CA VAL A 220 -9.64 -0.82 13.88
C VAL A 220 -10.22 -1.20 15.25
N GLY A 221 -11.03 -2.24 15.34
CA GLY A 221 -11.57 -2.76 16.62
C GLY A 221 -10.47 -3.28 17.53
N ILE A 222 -9.58 -4.11 16.99
CA ILE A 222 -8.37 -4.57 17.68
C ILE A 222 -7.49 -3.36 18.03
N GLY A 223 -7.26 -2.45 17.08
CA GLY A 223 -6.50 -1.21 17.30
C GLY A 223 -7.07 -0.38 18.46
N ALA A 224 -8.37 -0.14 18.49
CA ALA A 224 -9.06 0.60 19.55
C ALA A 224 -8.98 -0.10 20.91
N ALA A 225 -9.13 -1.43 20.93
CA ALA A 225 -9.00 -2.24 22.13
C ALA A 225 -7.56 -2.23 22.67
N ILE A 226 -6.59 -2.09 21.78
CA ILE A 226 -5.16 -2.17 22.09
C ILE A 226 -4.53 -0.81 22.35
N HIS A 227 -5.01 0.26 21.71
CA HIS A 227 -4.35 1.57 21.68
C HIS A 227 -4.22 2.21 23.07
N ASN A 228 -5.21 1.97 23.94
CA ASN A 228 -5.19 2.39 25.34
C ASN A 228 -4.66 1.31 26.32
N TYR A 229 -4.26 0.14 25.81
CA TYR A 229 -3.86 -1.03 26.60
C TYR A 229 -2.39 -1.43 26.42
N ILE A 230 -1.80 -1.24 25.23
CA ILE A 230 -0.38 -1.50 25.00
C ILE A 230 0.42 -0.28 25.47
N PRO A 231 1.19 -0.41 26.57
CA PRO A 231 2.07 0.66 27.00
C PRO A 231 3.19 0.83 25.97
N GLU A 232 3.68 2.06 25.82
CA GLU A 232 4.79 2.35 24.91
C GLU A 232 6.03 1.48 25.20
N SER A 233 6.20 1.05 26.46
CA SER A 233 7.28 0.16 26.91
C SER A 233 7.24 -1.24 26.30
N PHE A 234 6.07 -1.75 25.90
CA PHE A 234 5.95 -3.06 25.27
C PHE A 234 6.38 -3.02 23.80
N ILE A 235 5.98 -1.95 23.09
CA ILE A 235 6.41 -1.69 21.72
C ILE A 235 7.93 -1.46 21.69
N SER A 236 8.47 -0.69 22.64
CA SER A 236 9.92 -0.47 22.71
C SER A 236 10.71 -1.70 23.20
N ALA A 237 10.12 -2.61 23.98
CA ALA A 237 10.79 -3.86 24.37
C ALA A 237 10.93 -4.86 23.19
N ILE A 238 9.91 -4.94 22.33
CA ILE A 238 9.88 -5.83 21.16
C ILE A 238 10.63 -5.23 19.97
N LEU A 239 10.44 -3.93 19.70
CA LEU A 239 10.96 -3.25 18.49
C LEU A 239 12.03 -2.19 18.79
N GLY A 240 12.08 -1.62 20.00
CA GLY A 240 12.77 -0.38 20.35
C GLY A 240 14.19 -0.50 20.92
N GLN A 241 14.92 -1.53 20.54
CA GLN A 241 16.38 -1.50 20.59
C GLN A 241 16.87 -2.07 19.26
N ASP A 242 17.98 -1.57 18.72
CA ASP A 242 18.64 -2.02 17.47
C ASP A 242 19.08 -3.49 17.53
N LYS A 243 18.12 -4.38 17.73
CA LYS A 243 18.31 -5.82 17.72
C LYS A 243 18.29 -6.24 16.27
N TRP A 244 19.23 -7.11 15.92
CA TRP A 244 19.35 -7.62 14.56
C TRP A 244 18.04 -8.25 14.07
N TYR A 245 17.22 -8.85 14.93
CA TYR A 245 15.96 -9.49 14.53
C TYR A 245 14.78 -8.52 14.34
N SER A 246 14.89 -7.25 14.75
CA SER A 246 13.77 -6.31 14.72
C SER A 246 13.22 -6.12 13.30
N VAL A 247 14.09 -6.08 12.28
CA VAL A 247 13.71 -5.98 10.86
C VAL A 247 12.86 -7.17 10.41
N LEU A 248 13.22 -8.39 10.83
CA LEU A 248 12.48 -9.61 10.51
C LEU A 248 11.10 -9.58 11.14
N VAL A 249 11.03 -9.30 12.44
CA VAL A 249 9.77 -9.22 13.19
C VAL A 249 8.86 -8.16 12.59
N ALA A 250 9.39 -6.95 12.33
CA ALA A 250 8.68 -5.86 11.69
C ALA A 250 8.09 -6.27 10.33
N THR A 251 8.89 -6.91 9.48
CA THR A 251 8.44 -7.35 8.15
C THR A 251 7.30 -8.36 8.26
N PHE A 252 7.47 -9.42 9.05
CA PHE A 252 6.46 -10.49 9.15
C PHE A 252 5.20 -10.07 9.91
N VAL A 253 5.30 -9.14 10.86
CA VAL A 253 4.14 -8.53 11.50
C VAL A 253 3.39 -7.62 10.52
N GLY A 254 4.10 -6.94 9.62
CA GLY A 254 3.51 -6.07 8.60
C GLY A 254 2.71 -6.83 7.54
N ILE A 255 3.22 -7.96 7.03
CA ILE A 255 2.59 -8.77 5.97
C ILE A 255 1.08 -9.06 6.18
N PRO A 256 0.62 -9.59 7.32
CA PRO A 256 -0.80 -9.90 7.50
C PRO A 256 -1.67 -8.66 7.71
N MET A 257 -1.09 -7.50 8.01
CA MET A 257 -1.85 -6.29 8.31
C MET A 257 -2.43 -5.71 7.03
N TYR A 258 -3.69 -5.30 7.12
CA TYR A 258 -4.35 -4.55 6.07
C TYR A 258 -4.33 -3.07 6.42
N ALA A 259 -3.37 -2.34 5.87
CA ALA A 259 -3.36 -0.90 5.87
C ALA A 259 -2.68 -0.40 4.60
N ASP A 260 -2.95 0.85 4.25
CA ASP A 260 -2.21 1.54 3.22
C ASP A 260 -1.00 2.26 3.82
N ILE A 261 -0.12 2.73 2.92
CA ILE A 261 1.06 3.51 3.30
C ILE A 261 0.70 4.74 4.15
N PHE A 262 -0.42 5.41 3.84
CA PHE A 262 -0.93 6.57 4.58
C PHE A 262 -1.23 6.24 6.05
N GLY A 263 -1.83 5.08 6.33
CA GLY A 263 -2.11 4.61 7.69
C GLY A 263 -0.87 4.11 8.42
N THR A 264 0.08 3.50 7.70
CA THR A 264 1.30 2.94 8.31
C THR A 264 2.40 3.96 8.56
N LEU A 265 2.42 5.07 7.83
CA LEU A 265 3.50 6.05 7.91
C LEU A 265 3.54 6.81 9.27
N PRO A 266 2.43 7.27 9.86
CA PRO A 266 2.43 7.82 11.22
C PRO A 266 2.89 6.81 12.28
N ILE A 267 2.60 5.53 12.07
CA ILE A 267 3.07 4.45 12.96
C ILE A 267 4.59 4.32 12.83
N ALA A 268 5.12 4.31 11.60
CA ALA A 268 6.55 4.28 11.36
C ALA A 268 7.27 5.49 11.98
N GLU A 269 6.69 6.70 11.86
CA GLU A 269 7.21 7.91 12.49
C GLU A 269 7.27 7.77 14.02
N ALA A 270 6.17 7.35 14.64
CA ALA A 270 6.10 7.17 16.10
C ALA A 270 7.08 6.10 16.60
N LEU A 271 7.33 5.05 15.82
CA LEU A 271 8.33 4.02 16.13
C LEU A 271 9.75 4.61 16.08
N VAL A 272 10.08 5.37 15.04
CA VAL A 272 11.39 6.02 14.92
C VAL A 272 11.62 7.05 16.04
N MET A 273 10.59 7.84 16.39
CA MET A 273 10.65 8.76 17.53
C MET A 273 10.87 8.04 18.87
N LYS A 274 10.48 6.76 18.98
CA LYS A 274 10.70 5.90 20.16
C LYS A 274 12.03 5.13 20.11
N GLY A 275 12.91 5.47 19.17
CA GLY A 275 14.23 4.85 19.05
C GLY A 275 14.26 3.53 18.29
N VAL A 276 13.20 3.17 17.57
CA VAL A 276 13.23 2.05 16.61
C VAL A 276 14.04 2.48 15.40
N GLY A 277 14.96 1.63 14.93
CA GLY A 277 15.76 1.90 13.73
C GLY A 277 14.90 2.23 12.51
N LEU A 278 15.32 3.22 11.73
CA LEU A 278 14.59 3.69 10.54
C LEU A 278 14.27 2.56 9.56
N GLY A 279 15.23 1.68 9.30
CA GLY A 279 15.05 0.53 8.41
C GLY A 279 14.07 -0.51 8.94
N THR A 280 13.97 -0.67 10.26
CA THR A 280 12.94 -1.52 10.89
C THR A 280 11.54 -0.93 10.70
N ALA A 281 11.39 0.39 10.85
CA ALA A 281 10.11 1.06 10.62
C ALA A 281 9.69 1.01 9.14
N LEU A 282 10.65 1.21 8.23
CA LEU A 282 10.42 1.09 6.79
C LEU A 282 10.12 -0.35 6.37
N SER A 283 10.76 -1.37 6.94
CA SER A 283 10.49 -2.76 6.59
C SER A 283 9.09 -3.21 7.03
N PHE A 284 8.63 -2.74 8.19
CA PHE A 284 7.23 -2.88 8.61
C PHE A 284 6.31 -2.26 7.56
N MET A 285 6.52 -0.98 7.23
CA MET A 285 5.70 -0.24 6.28
C MET A 285 5.62 -0.94 4.91
N MET A 286 6.76 -1.37 4.36
CA MET A 286 6.83 -2.07 3.08
C MET A 286 6.17 -3.46 3.12
N GLY A 287 6.28 -4.17 4.25
CA GLY A 287 5.63 -5.46 4.46
C GLY A 287 4.11 -5.33 4.40
N VAL A 288 3.57 -4.31 5.07
CA VAL A 288 2.14 -3.98 5.04
C VAL A 288 1.69 -3.64 3.63
N THR A 289 2.40 -2.75 2.93
CA THR A 289 1.92 -2.21 1.64
C THR A 289 2.06 -3.21 0.49
N ALA A 290 3.19 -3.91 0.41
CA ALA A 290 3.48 -4.82 -0.70
C ALA A 290 2.85 -6.20 -0.54
N LEU A 291 2.72 -6.70 0.69
CA LEU A 291 2.38 -8.10 0.98
C LEU A 291 1.13 -8.28 1.86
N SER A 292 0.28 -7.25 1.99
CA SER A 292 -0.98 -7.31 2.74
C SER A 292 -1.81 -8.57 2.47
N LEU A 293 -2.52 -9.07 3.48
CA LEU A 293 -3.40 -10.23 3.31
C LEU A 293 -4.40 -10.10 2.13
N PRO A 294 -5.09 -8.94 1.94
CA PRO A 294 -6.03 -8.80 0.82
C PRO A 294 -5.36 -8.84 -0.56
N SER A 295 -4.16 -8.28 -0.71
CA SER A 295 -3.42 -8.38 -1.98
C SER A 295 -3.03 -9.82 -2.27
N MET A 296 -2.65 -10.60 -1.24
CA MET A 296 -2.30 -12.01 -1.40
C MET A 296 -3.51 -12.87 -1.75
N ILE A 297 -4.68 -12.60 -1.14
CA ILE A 297 -5.94 -13.25 -1.50
C ILE A 297 -6.29 -12.95 -2.96
N MET A 298 -6.19 -11.69 -3.40
CA MET A 298 -6.51 -11.30 -4.78
C MET A 298 -5.51 -11.89 -5.78
N LEU A 299 -4.22 -11.86 -5.48
CA LEU A 299 -3.17 -12.46 -6.32
C LEU A 299 -3.35 -13.98 -6.44
N SER A 300 -3.74 -14.67 -5.36
CA SER A 300 -4.01 -16.12 -5.36
C SER A 300 -5.13 -16.56 -6.32
N LYS A 301 -5.97 -15.62 -6.78
CA LYS A 301 -7.02 -15.89 -7.79
C LYS A 301 -6.49 -15.87 -9.22
N VAL A 302 -5.34 -15.25 -9.47
CA VAL A 302 -4.75 -15.05 -10.81
C VAL A 302 -3.43 -15.78 -11.01
N VAL A 303 -2.79 -16.24 -9.93
CA VAL A 303 -1.60 -17.10 -9.99
C VAL A 303 -1.73 -18.31 -9.09
N LYS A 304 -1.09 -19.40 -9.51
CA LYS A 304 -1.01 -20.65 -8.75
C LYS A 304 -0.19 -20.45 -7.48
N LYS A 305 -0.50 -21.23 -6.44
CA LYS A 305 0.16 -21.19 -5.12
C LYS A 305 1.69 -21.17 -5.19
N LYS A 306 2.29 -21.90 -6.13
CA LYS A 306 3.76 -21.94 -6.30
C LYS A 306 4.35 -20.57 -6.66
N LEU A 307 3.75 -19.84 -7.60
CA LEU A 307 4.19 -18.50 -7.95
C LEU A 307 3.88 -17.51 -6.83
N LEU A 308 2.73 -17.64 -6.16
CA LEU A 308 2.38 -16.81 -5.01
C LEU A 308 3.44 -16.89 -3.90
N TRP A 309 3.85 -18.10 -3.50
CA TRP A 309 4.87 -18.27 -2.45
C TRP A 309 6.25 -17.80 -2.87
N ILE A 310 6.64 -18.00 -4.14
CA ILE A 310 7.90 -17.46 -4.67
C ILE A 310 7.86 -15.92 -4.65
N PHE A 311 6.74 -15.32 -5.04
CA PHE A 311 6.54 -13.87 -5.01
C PHE A 311 6.68 -13.32 -3.58
N ILE A 312 5.96 -13.91 -2.61
CA ILE A 312 6.06 -13.54 -1.18
C ILE A 312 7.52 -13.66 -0.71
N GLY A 313 8.20 -14.76 -1.05
CA GLY A 313 9.60 -14.97 -0.65
C GLY A 313 10.55 -13.92 -1.21
N ILE A 314 10.43 -13.59 -2.50
CA ILE A 314 11.26 -12.57 -3.17
C ILE A 314 11.06 -11.19 -2.54
N VAL A 315 9.79 -10.79 -2.37
CA VAL A 315 9.45 -9.46 -1.86
C VAL A 315 9.82 -9.34 -0.39
N SER A 316 9.49 -10.33 0.45
CA SER A 316 9.88 -10.34 1.87
C SER A 316 11.39 -10.28 2.05
N LEU A 317 12.14 -11.09 1.30
CA LEU A 317 13.60 -11.09 1.37
C LEU A 317 14.16 -9.72 0.96
N GLY A 318 13.62 -9.13 -0.11
CA GLY A 318 13.99 -7.78 -0.53
C GLY A 318 13.71 -6.71 0.51
N ILE A 319 12.54 -6.75 1.15
CA ILE A 319 12.15 -5.83 2.23
C ILE A 319 13.10 -5.97 3.43
N ILE A 320 13.44 -7.20 3.80
CA ILE A 320 14.38 -7.48 4.90
C ILE A 320 15.76 -6.91 4.58
N ILE A 321 16.28 -7.16 3.37
CA ILE A 321 17.57 -6.61 2.92
C ILE A 321 17.54 -5.09 2.97
N ILE A 322 16.47 -4.47 2.47
CA ILE A 322 16.30 -3.02 2.49
C ILE A 322 16.27 -2.49 3.93
N GLY A 323 15.52 -3.13 4.83
CA GLY A 323 15.48 -2.74 6.23
C GLY A 323 16.86 -2.77 6.90
N TYR A 324 17.66 -3.80 6.66
CA TYR A 324 19.04 -3.84 7.15
C TYR A 324 19.93 -2.78 6.51
N VAL A 325 19.80 -2.55 5.20
CA VAL A 325 20.53 -1.48 4.50
C VAL A 325 20.21 -0.11 5.11
N PHE A 326 18.94 0.19 5.39
CA PHE A 326 18.57 1.46 6.02
C PHE A 326 19.01 1.57 7.48
N ASN A 327 19.08 0.48 8.24
CA ASN A 327 19.64 0.53 9.59
C ASN A 327 21.16 0.75 9.56
N ILE A 328 21.88 0.10 8.64
CA ILE A 328 23.34 0.23 8.52
C ILE A 328 23.71 1.61 8.00
N PHE A 329 23.08 2.08 6.93
CA PHE A 329 23.43 3.34 6.25
C PHE A 329 22.56 4.53 6.70
N GLY A 330 21.65 4.32 7.66
CA GLY A 330 20.73 5.33 8.18
C GLY A 330 21.43 6.61 8.63
N TYR A 331 22.63 6.49 9.20
CA TYR A 331 23.46 7.62 9.66
C TYR A 331 23.85 8.59 8.54
N LEU A 332 23.87 8.17 7.27
CA LEU A 332 24.17 9.03 6.13
C LEU A 332 23.00 9.97 5.76
N PHE A 333 21.80 9.67 6.27
CA PHE A 333 20.56 10.37 5.95
C PHE A 333 20.09 11.33 7.05
N ILE A 334 20.77 11.32 8.20
CA ILE A 334 20.54 12.22 9.34
C ILE A 334 21.22 13.57 9.09
#